data_AF-A0AAW2J7R6-F1
#
_entry.id   AF-A0AAW2J7R6-F1
#
_cell.length_a   1.000
_cell.length_b   1.000
_cell.length_c   1.000
_cell.angle_alpha   90.00
_cell.angle_beta   90.00
_cell.angle_gamma   90.00
#
_symmetry.space_group_name_H-M   'P 1'
#
loop_
_entity.id
_entity.type
_entity.pdbx_description
1 polymer ?
#
loop_
_entity_poly.entity_id
_entity_poly.type
_entity_poly.pdbx_seq_one_letter_code
_entity_poly.pdbx_strand_id
1 'polypeptide(L)'
;MGTARAIISQSLLQHSQTVSMVELTNSCQWKEEPVIDYINRWRNLSLNCKDRLSEASAIEMCIQGMHWRFRYILQGILPRSFEELATRAHDMESSMIASGVEVPPV
;
A
#
# COMPACT_ATOMS: atom_id res chain seq x y z
N MET A 1 -8.63 29.00 29.33
CA MET A 1 -8.05 29.54 28.08
C MET A 1 -6.74 28.83 27.80
N GLY A 2 -6.70 27.82 26.93
CA GLY A 2 -5.45 27.10 26.68
C GLY A 2 -5.56 25.82 25.87
N THR A 3 -6.23 25.84 24.71
CA THR A 3 -6.31 24.66 23.81
C THR A 3 -6.43 25.05 22.34
N ALA A 4 -5.68 26.08 21.89
CA ALA A 4 -5.66 26.46 20.47
C ALA A 4 -4.26 26.37 19.82
N ARG A 5 -3.20 26.14 20.60
CA ARG A 5 -1.81 26.20 20.11
C ARG A 5 -1.22 24.85 19.69
N ALA A 6 -1.87 23.73 20.00
CA ALA A 6 -1.38 22.40 19.63
C ALA A 6 -1.93 21.88 18.30
N ILE A 7 -3.09 22.36 17.86
CA ILE A 7 -3.75 21.85 16.63
C ILE A 7 -3.05 22.37 15.37
N ILE A 8 -2.49 23.59 15.40
CA ILE A 8 -1.85 24.20 14.24
C ILE A 8 -0.49 23.56 13.92
N SER A 9 0.16 22.89 14.88
CA SER A 9 1.44 22.19 14.63
C SER A 9 1.30 20.87 13.89
N GLN A 10 0.12 20.22 13.90
CA GLN A 10 -0.10 19.00 13.10
C GLN A 10 -0.47 19.28 11.64
N SER A 11 -0.91 20.50 11.31
CA SER A 11 -1.31 20.88 9.94
C SER A 11 -0.19 21.48 9.07
N LEU A 12 1.03 21.69 9.60
CA LEU A 12 2.12 22.39 8.90
C LEU A 12 3.39 21.55 8.63
N LEU A 13 3.32 20.22 8.81
CA LEU A 13 4.34 19.29 8.30
C LEU A 13 3.77 18.35 7.23
N GLN A 14 2.76 18.79 6.49
CA GLN A 14 2.59 18.25 5.14
C GLN A 14 3.59 19.01 4.27
N HIS A 15 4.84 18.53 4.22
CA HIS A 15 5.66 18.81 3.06
C HIS A 15 4.79 18.44 1.87
N SER A 16 4.32 19.43 1.11
CA SER A 16 3.75 19.22 -0.22
C SER A 16 4.90 18.81 -1.14
N GLN A 17 5.56 17.71 -0.81
CA GLN A 17 6.49 17.01 -1.66
C GLN A 17 5.60 16.36 -2.71
N THR A 18 5.31 17.14 -3.73
CA THR A 18 4.59 16.63 -4.88
C THR A 18 5.44 15.54 -5.50
N VAL A 19 4.98 14.30 -5.37
CA VAL A 19 5.72 13.10 -5.76
C VAL A 19 5.74 13.04 -7.29
N SER A 20 6.91 12.87 -7.87
CA SER A 20 7.07 12.67 -9.31
C SER A 20 6.68 11.25 -9.73
N MET A 21 6.33 11.05 -11.00
CA MET A 21 6.09 9.72 -11.56
C MET A 21 7.24 8.74 -11.27
N VAL A 22 8.49 9.23 -11.31
CA VAL A 22 9.70 8.42 -11.08
C VAL A 22 9.74 7.90 -9.63
N GLU A 23 9.44 8.76 -8.65
CA GLU A 23 9.40 8.35 -7.24
C GLU A 23 8.28 7.33 -6.98
N LEU A 24 7.13 7.48 -7.65
CA LEU A 24 6.04 6.52 -7.59
C LEU A 24 6.42 5.15 -8.18
N THR A 25 7.10 5.12 -9.32
CA THR A 25 7.59 3.86 -9.92
C THR A 25 8.67 3.16 -9.10
N ASN A 26 9.40 3.92 -8.28
CA ASN A 26 10.43 3.37 -7.39
C ASN A 26 9.87 2.91 -6.02
N SER A 27 8.59 3.15 -5.76
CA SER A 27 7.94 2.71 -4.53
C SER A 27 7.61 1.22 -4.62
N CYS A 28 8.51 0.40 -4.10
CA CYS A 28 8.33 -1.04 -3.93
C CYS A 28 8.01 -1.40 -2.47
N GLN A 29 7.39 -2.57 -2.28
CA GLN A 29 7.15 -3.16 -0.96
C GLN A 29 8.48 -3.53 -0.33
N TRP A 30 8.71 -3.10 0.92
CA TRP A 30 9.92 -3.46 1.64
C TRP A 30 9.91 -4.91 2.12
N LYS A 31 11.09 -5.47 2.45
CA LYS A 31 11.24 -6.89 2.79
C LYS A 31 10.34 -7.34 3.96
N GLU A 32 10.11 -6.47 4.93
CA GLU A 32 9.37 -6.76 6.16
C GLU A 32 8.10 -5.90 6.31
N GLU A 33 7.75 -5.14 5.27
CA GLU A 33 6.56 -4.30 5.28
C GLU A 33 5.32 -5.17 4.98
N PRO A 34 4.33 -5.21 5.90
CA PRO A 34 3.05 -5.86 5.66
C PRO A 34 2.40 -5.34 4.38
N VAL A 35 1.71 -6.20 3.66
CA VAL A 35 1.16 -5.82 2.35
C VAL A 35 0.15 -4.67 2.45
N ILE A 36 -0.61 -4.61 3.54
CA ILE A 36 -1.57 -3.55 3.82
C ILE A 36 -0.87 -2.21 4.05
N ASP A 37 0.24 -2.20 4.79
CA ASP A 37 1.00 -0.97 5.05
C ASP A 37 1.60 -0.42 3.77
N TYR A 38 2.13 -1.30 2.91
CA TYR A 38 2.59 -0.93 1.57
C TYR A 38 1.46 -0.31 0.73
N ILE A 39 0.29 -0.94 0.66
CA ILE A 39 -0.86 -0.43 -0.12
C ILE A 39 -1.29 0.95 0.37
N ASN A 40 -1.35 1.15 1.69
CA ASN A 40 -1.71 2.43 2.29
C ASN A 40 -0.65 3.51 1.99
N ARG A 41 0.64 3.18 2.12
CA ARG A 41 1.75 4.06 1.76
C ARG A 41 1.69 4.45 0.28
N TRP A 42 1.50 3.49 -0.60
CA TRP A 42 1.44 3.71 -2.05
C TRP A 42 0.22 4.56 -2.45
N ARG A 43 -0.96 4.28 -1.88
CA ARG A 43 -2.18 5.07 -2.09
C ARG A 43 -1.97 6.52 -1.67
N ASN A 44 -1.39 6.76 -0.49
CA ASN A 44 -1.07 8.11 -0.02
C ASN A 44 -0.05 8.81 -0.93
N LEU A 45 0.96 8.10 -1.43
CA LEU A 45 1.91 8.66 -2.41
C LEU A 45 1.21 9.05 -3.73
N SER A 46 0.31 8.21 -4.24
CA SER A 46 -0.42 8.48 -5.49
C SER A 46 -1.34 9.70 -5.40
N LEU A 47 -1.94 9.96 -4.23
CA LEU A 47 -2.78 11.14 -3.99
C LEU A 47 -1.97 12.45 -4.00
N ASN A 48 -0.67 12.36 -3.70
CA ASN A 48 0.26 13.49 -3.72
C ASN A 48 1.03 13.59 -5.05
N CYS A 49 0.70 12.77 -6.05
CA CYS A 49 1.35 12.81 -7.35
C CYS A 49 1.00 14.09 -8.11
N LYS A 50 2.01 14.69 -8.77
CA LYS A 50 1.83 15.81 -9.71
C LYS A 50 0.93 15.44 -10.88
N ASP A 51 1.09 14.20 -11.34
CA ASP A 51 0.40 13.65 -12.49
C ASP A 51 -0.89 12.99 -12.02
N ARG A 52 -2.01 13.32 -12.68
CA ARG A 52 -3.31 12.72 -12.35
C ARG A 52 -3.32 11.26 -12.81
N LEU A 53 -3.04 10.33 -11.91
CA LEU A 53 -3.18 8.90 -12.15
C LEU A 53 -4.66 8.51 -12.12
N SER A 54 -5.07 7.67 -13.08
CA SER A 54 -6.33 6.95 -12.94
C SER A 54 -6.21 5.92 -11.81
N GLU A 55 -7.31 5.61 -11.13
CA GLU A 55 -7.31 4.58 -10.08
C GLU A 55 -6.80 3.23 -10.61
N ALA A 56 -7.19 2.86 -11.83
CA ALA A 56 -6.71 1.63 -12.48
C ALA A 56 -5.19 1.63 -12.68
N SER A 57 -4.63 2.72 -13.21
CA SER A 57 -3.18 2.85 -13.40
C SER A 57 -2.43 2.84 -12.06
N ALA A 58 -2.98 3.50 -11.04
CA ALA A 58 -2.43 3.49 -9.69
C ALA A 58 -2.41 2.08 -9.09
N ILE A 59 -3.48 1.31 -9.27
CA ILE A 59 -3.56 -0.09 -8.82
C ILE A 59 -2.54 -0.97 -9.56
N GLU A 60 -2.46 -0.86 -10.89
CA GLU A 60 -1.49 -1.63 -11.68
C GLU A 60 -0.05 -1.36 -11.25
N MET A 61 0.31 -0.09 -11.07
CA MET A 61 1.64 0.30 -10.61
C MET A 61 1.90 -0.15 -9.17
N CYS A 62 0.90 -0.03 -8.28
CA CYS A 62 0.98 -0.53 -6.91
C CYS A 62 1.29 -2.03 -6.89
N ILE A 63 0.58 -2.83 -7.70
CA ILE A 63 0.80 -4.28 -7.83
C ILE A 63 2.19 -4.60 -8.39
N GLN A 64 2.71 -3.80 -9.33
CA GLN A 64 4.05 -4.01 -9.89
C GLN A 64 5.17 -3.86 -8.86
N GLY A 65 4.99 -2.96 -7.88
CA GLY A 65 5.96 -2.74 -6.79
C GLY A 65 5.85 -3.75 -5.63
N MET A 66 4.86 -4.64 -5.62
CA MET A 66 4.71 -5.65 -4.57
C MET A 66 5.75 -6.78 -4.67
N HIS A 67 5.95 -7.52 -3.57
CA HIS A 67 6.69 -8.78 -3.63
C HIS A 67 6.08 -9.72 -4.69
N TRP A 68 6.95 -10.47 -5.38
CA TRP A 68 6.57 -11.34 -6.50
C TRP A 68 5.40 -12.29 -6.18
N ARG A 69 5.33 -12.75 -4.91
CA ARG A 69 4.27 -13.63 -4.41
C ARG A 69 2.88 -12.98 -4.45
N PHE A 70 2.79 -11.70 -4.09
CA PHE A 70 1.53 -10.96 -4.16
C PHE A 70 1.22 -10.55 -5.60
N ARG A 71 2.24 -10.06 -6.31
CA ARG A 71 2.11 -9.57 -7.69
C ARG A 71 1.47 -10.60 -8.63
N TYR A 72 1.97 -11.84 -8.64
CA TYR A 72 1.47 -12.86 -9.58
C TYR A 72 -0.02 -13.15 -9.41
N ILE A 73 -0.47 -13.27 -8.16
CA ILE A 73 -1.86 -13.62 -7.85
C ILE A 73 -2.77 -12.41 -8.05
N LEU A 74 -2.34 -11.22 -7.61
CA LEU A 74 -3.11 -9.99 -7.74
C LEU A 74 -3.25 -9.53 -9.20
N GLN A 75 -2.25 -9.78 -10.06
CA GLN A 75 -2.36 -9.52 -11.50
C GLN A 75 -3.41 -10.41 -12.19
N GLY A 76 -3.61 -11.65 -11.72
CA GLY A 76 -4.61 -12.55 -12.30
C GLY A 76 -6.06 -12.18 -11.96
N ILE A 77 -6.28 -11.55 -10.79
CA ILE A 77 -7.63 -11.16 -10.34
C ILE A 77 -8.04 -9.76 -10.79
N LEU A 78 -7.08 -8.91 -11.16
CA LEU A 78 -7.28 -7.53 -11.62
C LEU A 78 -8.23 -6.71 -10.72
N PRO A 79 -7.79 -6.33 -9.51
CA PRO A 79 -8.62 -5.57 -8.56
C PRO A 79 -9.08 -4.26 -9.20
N ARG A 80 -10.36 -3.93 -9.02
CA ARG A 80 -10.94 -2.70 -9.59
C ARG A 80 -10.87 -1.50 -8.65
N SER A 81 -10.55 -1.72 -7.38
CA SER A 81 -10.39 -0.68 -6.37
C SER A 81 -9.26 -1.02 -5.40
N PHE A 82 -8.76 -0.01 -4.69
CA PHE A 82 -7.78 -0.21 -3.61
C PHE A 82 -8.34 -1.04 -2.45
N GLU A 83 -9.65 -0.98 -2.21
CA GLU A 83 -10.32 -1.78 -1.18
C GLU A 83 -10.31 -3.27 -1.52
N GLU A 84 -10.63 -3.61 -2.78
CA GLU A 84 -10.54 -4.98 -3.26
C GLU A 84 -9.08 -5.47 -3.22
N LEU A 85 -8.14 -4.64 -3.68
CA LEU A 85 -6.71 -4.94 -3.61
C LEU A 85 -6.27 -5.26 -2.17
N ALA A 86 -6.62 -4.41 -1.21
CA ALA A 86 -6.27 -4.59 0.20
C ALA A 86 -6.86 -5.87 0.78
N THR A 87 -8.14 -6.13 0.53
CA THR A 87 -8.83 -7.32 1.03
C THR A 87 -8.16 -8.60 0.51
N ARG A 88 -7.94 -8.68 -0.80
CA ARG A 88 -7.34 -9.86 -1.43
C ARG A 88 -5.88 -10.06 -1.02
N ALA A 89 -5.14 -8.97 -0.82
CA ALA A 89 -3.77 -9.03 -0.33
C ALA A 89 -3.71 -9.55 1.12
N HIS A 90 -4.61 -9.06 1.98
CA HIS A 90 -4.71 -9.51 3.37
C HIS A 90 -5.10 -10.99 3.49
N ASP A 91 -6.11 -11.44 2.75
CA ASP A 91 -6.55 -12.84 2.76
C ASP A 91 -5.41 -13.78 2.37
N MET A 92 -4.62 -13.37 1.37
CA MET A 92 -3.46 -14.11 0.92
C MET A 92 -2.34 -14.14 1.96
N GLU A 93 -2.00 -12.99 2.55
CA GLU A 93 -1.01 -12.91 3.65
C GLU A 93 -1.42 -13.82 4.82
N SER A 94 -2.72 -13.82 5.16
CA SER A 94 -3.29 -14.70 6.20
C SER A 94 -3.19 -16.19 5.84
N SER A 95 -3.44 -16.57 4.58
CA SER A 95 -3.32 -17.96 4.12
C SER A 95 -1.88 -18.50 4.19
N MET A 96 -0.89 -17.63 3.99
CA MET A 96 0.53 -17.99 4.09
C MET A 96 0.94 -18.27 5.53
N ILE A 97 0.41 -17.48 6.48
CA ILE A 97 0.66 -17.68 7.91
C ILE A 97 -0.02 -18.98 8.39
N ALA A 98 -1.25 -19.24 7.94
CA ALA A 98 -2.01 -20.45 8.30
C ALA A 98 -1.34 -21.75 7.83
N SER A 99 -0.65 -21.72 6.68
CA SER A 99 0.08 -22.87 6.14
C SER A 99 1.30 -23.30 6.97
N GLY A 100 1.72 -22.48 7.94
CA GLY A 100 2.89 -22.73 8.80
C GLY A 100 2.58 -23.41 10.13
N VAL A 101 1.32 -23.74 10.43
CA VAL A 101 0.93 -24.31 11.72
C VAL A 101 0.03 -25.52 11.52
N GLU A 102 0.62 -26.71 11.58
CA GLU A 102 0.16 -27.85 12.41
C GLU A 102 1.13 -29.02 12.24
N VAL A 103 2.17 -29.07 13.09
CA VAL A 103 2.83 -30.34 13.42
C VAL A 103 2.27 -30.74 14.79
N PRO A 104 1.38 -31.74 14.88
CA PRO A 104 0.84 -32.16 16.15
C PRO A 104 1.96 -32.72 17.05
N PRO A 105 1.93 -32.47 18.37
CA PRO A 105 2.87 -33.10 19.28
C PRO A 105 2.58 -34.61 19.33
N VAL A 106 3.63 -35.41 19.12
CA VAL A 106 3.65 -36.86 19.31
C VAL A 106 3.58 -37.22 20.79
#